data_AF-A0A8T3XC09-F1
#
_entry.id   AF-A0A8T3XC09-F1
#
_cell.length_a   1.000
_cell.length_b   1.000
_cell.length_c   1.000
_cell.angle_alpha   90.00
_cell.angle_beta   90.00
_cell.angle_gamma   90.00
#
_symmetry.space_group_name_H-M   'P 1'
#
loop_
_entity.id
_entity.type
_entity.pdbx_description
1 polymer ?
#
loop_
_entity_poly.entity_id
_entity_poly.type
_entity_poly.pdbx_seq_one_letter_code
_entity_poly.pdbx_strand_id
1 'polypeptide(L)'
;MTLENETIDMGIIKNLTRILEYYKDKRVLVVGTTCTGKSTLLKKIEGAQDMDDLVFPLLSKEERNYVCQTPWTEEIGKTMTRLTREKVKVEAGKPVFGTVLLDCDFIVYLNISEYLLNERCKERKVTYEDATKMNEQIRKEVKTSGIRTIEFVVG
;
A
#
# COMPACT_ATOMS: atom_id res chain seq x y z
N MET A 1 21.76 -8.33 -8.74
CA MET A 1 21.36 -6.91 -8.60
C MET A 1 22.52 -6.08 -9.13
N THR A 2 22.31 -5.23 -10.12
CA THR A 2 23.36 -4.38 -10.73
C THR A 2 23.43 -3.03 -10.02
N LEU A 3 24.58 -2.35 -10.05
CA LEU A 3 24.80 -1.02 -9.45
C LEU A 3 23.80 0.04 -9.95
N GLU A 4 23.31 -0.11 -11.19
CA GLU A 4 22.26 0.75 -11.77
C GLU A 4 20.92 0.61 -11.04
N ASN A 5 20.53 -0.63 -10.68
CA ASN A 5 19.28 -0.88 -9.97
C ASN A 5 19.30 -0.28 -8.55
N GLU A 6 20.44 -0.33 -7.86
CA GLU A 6 20.60 0.29 -6.54
C GLU A 6 20.50 1.82 -6.59
N THR A 7 21.02 2.43 -7.66
CA THR A 7 20.98 3.89 -7.84
C THR A 7 19.56 4.39 -8.12
N ILE A 8 18.81 3.65 -8.95
CA ILE A 8 17.39 3.93 -9.25
C ILE A 8 16.55 3.83 -7.97
N ASP A 9 16.74 2.76 -7.19
CA ASP A 9 16.04 2.56 -5.92
C ASP A 9 16.29 3.71 -4.93
N MET A 10 17.54 4.19 -4.82
CA MET A 10 17.86 5.35 -3.97
C MET A 10 17.19 6.65 -4.44
N GLY A 11 17.09 6.86 -5.76
CA GLY A 11 16.39 8.01 -6.33
C GLY A 11 14.88 7.99 -6.00
N ILE A 12 14.25 6.83 -6.15
CA ILE A 12 12.84 6.61 -5.82
C ILE A 12 12.59 6.86 -4.33
N ILE A 13 13.37 6.24 -3.45
CA ILE A 13 13.23 6.41 -1.99
C ILE A 13 13.37 7.88 -1.63
N LYS A 14 14.42 8.56 -2.11
CA LYS A 14 14.67 9.98 -1.81
C LYS A 14 13.51 10.88 -2.26
N ASN A 15 12.93 10.61 -3.43
CA ASN A 15 11.80 11.38 -3.94
C ASN A 15 10.54 11.14 -3.12
N LEU A 16 10.24 9.88 -2.77
CA LEU A 16 9.10 9.56 -1.92
C LEU A 16 9.26 10.18 -0.52
N THR A 17 10.44 10.05 0.10
CA THR A 17 10.73 10.67 1.40
C THR A 17 10.52 12.19 1.37
N ARG A 18 10.94 12.87 0.30
CA ARG A 18 10.70 14.32 0.15
C ARG A 18 9.21 14.67 0.08
N ILE A 19 8.40 13.87 -0.62
CA ILE A 19 6.96 14.05 -0.68
C ILE A 19 6.35 13.86 0.72
N LEU A 20 6.73 12.79 1.41
CA LEU A 20 6.21 12.48 2.74
C LEU A 20 6.62 13.54 3.78
N GLU A 21 7.86 14.05 3.72
CA GLU A 21 8.33 15.14 4.59
C GLU A 21 7.59 16.46 4.31
N TYR A 22 7.31 16.76 3.04
CA TYR A 22 6.53 17.94 2.65
C TYR A 22 5.10 17.90 3.22
N TYR A 23 4.51 16.70 3.30
CA TYR A 23 3.16 16.48 3.85
C TYR A 23 3.16 15.93 5.28
N LYS A 24 4.24 16.13 6.06
CA LYS A 24 4.35 15.55 7.41
C LYS A 24 3.29 16.02 8.40
N ASP A 25 2.69 17.19 8.18
CA ASP A 25 1.60 17.72 9.01
C ASP A 25 0.23 17.15 8.61
N LYS A 26 0.19 16.26 7.60
CA LYS A 26 -1.02 15.61 7.07
C LYS A 26 -1.06 14.14 7.43
N ARG A 27 -2.27 13.60 7.52
CA ARG A 27 -2.50 12.15 7.56
C ARG A 27 -2.27 11.60 6.16
N VAL A 28 -1.12 10.97 5.92
CA VAL A 28 -0.72 10.48 4.59
C VAL A 28 -0.93 8.98 4.48
N LEU A 29 -1.60 8.57 3.41
CA LEU A 29 -1.77 7.17 3.04
C LEU A 29 -0.99 6.86 1.76
N VAL A 30 -0.17 5.82 1.79
CA VAL A 30 0.56 5.30 0.63
C VAL A 30 -0.07 3.99 0.19
N VAL A 31 -0.78 4.00 -0.94
CA VAL A 31 -1.51 2.82 -1.45
C VAL A 31 -0.91 2.31 -2.75
N GLY A 32 -0.96 1.00 -2.95
CA GLY A 32 -0.64 0.39 -4.23
C GLY A 32 -0.91 -1.11 -4.21
N THR A 33 -1.02 -1.72 -5.39
CA THR A 33 -1.25 -3.17 -5.50
C THR A 33 -0.09 -4.00 -4.94
N THR A 34 -0.25 -5.32 -4.88
CA THR A 34 0.88 -6.24 -4.62
C THR A 34 2.02 -6.00 -5.62
N CYS A 35 3.25 -6.35 -5.25
CA CYS A 35 4.45 -6.16 -6.08
C CYS A 35 4.84 -4.69 -6.42
N THR A 36 4.17 -3.66 -5.89
CA THR A 36 4.60 -2.25 -6.07
C THR A 36 5.85 -1.87 -5.26
N GLY A 37 6.31 -2.73 -4.35
CA GLY A 37 7.50 -2.46 -3.54
C GLY A 37 7.21 -1.79 -2.19
N LYS A 38 5.93 -1.73 -1.74
CA LYS A 38 5.53 -1.18 -0.43
C LYS A 38 6.44 -1.62 0.72
N SER A 39 6.63 -2.92 0.93
CA SER A 39 7.46 -3.45 2.02
C SER A 39 8.95 -3.08 1.88
N THR A 40 9.43 -2.83 0.66
CA THR A 40 10.80 -2.33 0.43
C THR A 40 10.92 -0.87 0.84
N LEU A 41 9.96 -0.05 0.40
CA LEU A 41 9.91 1.39 0.70
C LEU A 41 9.71 1.64 2.22
N LEU A 42 8.82 0.87 2.84
CA LEU A 42 8.52 0.96 4.28
C LEU A 42 9.77 0.79 5.15
N LYS A 43 10.64 -0.18 4.81
CA LYS A 43 11.89 -0.44 5.56
C LYS A 43 12.92 0.69 5.46
N LYS A 44 12.73 1.62 4.51
CA LYS A 44 13.69 2.69 4.19
C LYS A 44 13.18 4.08 4.55
N ILE A 45 11.90 4.20 4.90
CA ILE A 45 11.26 5.47 5.24
C ILE A 45 10.99 5.47 6.73
N GLU A 46 11.67 6.37 7.44
CA GLU A 46 11.48 6.54 8.89
C GLU A 46 10.04 6.95 9.21
N GLY A 47 9.48 6.38 10.28
CA GLY A 47 8.12 6.68 10.74
C GLY A 47 7.00 6.08 9.88
N ALA A 48 7.32 5.41 8.76
CA ALA A 48 6.33 4.70 7.97
C ALA A 48 5.77 3.50 8.74
N GLN A 49 4.46 3.27 8.59
CA GLN A 49 3.74 2.20 9.28
C GLN A 49 3.16 1.21 8.27
N ASP A 50 3.21 -0.07 8.59
CA ASP A 50 2.55 -1.11 7.79
C ASP A 50 1.10 -1.21 8.22
N MET A 51 0.17 -1.19 7.26
CA MET A 51 -1.26 -1.29 7.55
C MET A 51 -1.62 -2.59 8.26
N ASP A 52 -0.96 -3.71 7.93
CA ASP A 52 -1.20 -4.99 8.57
C ASP A 52 -0.74 -4.94 10.04
N ASP A 53 0.44 -4.37 10.29
CA ASP A 53 0.96 -4.19 11.67
C ASP A 53 0.06 -3.27 12.52
N LEU A 54 -0.68 -2.36 11.90
CA LEU A 54 -1.65 -1.50 12.58
C LEU A 54 -2.98 -2.19 12.86
N VAL A 55 -3.51 -2.96 11.91
CA VAL A 55 -4.85 -3.56 12.03
C VAL A 55 -4.85 -4.83 12.88
N PHE A 56 -3.88 -5.73 12.71
CA PHE A 56 -3.90 -7.06 13.35
C PHE A 56 -3.94 -7.01 14.89
N PRO A 57 -3.23 -6.09 15.57
CA PRO A 57 -3.35 -5.93 17.03
C PRO A 57 -4.73 -5.44 17.51
N LEU A 58 -5.51 -4.81 16.62
CA LEU A 58 -6.84 -4.25 16.92
C LEU A 58 -7.98 -5.24 16.63
N LEU A 59 -7.66 -6.39 16.03
CA LEU A 59 -8.63 -7.44 15.75
C LEU A 59 -8.91 -8.27 17.01
N SER A 60 -10.18 -8.58 17.23
CA SER A 60 -10.57 -9.64 18.17
C SER A 60 -10.06 -11.00 17.68
N LYS A 61 -10.04 -11.98 18.58
CA LYS A 61 -9.67 -13.36 18.21
C LYS A 61 -10.58 -13.92 17.11
N GLU A 62 -11.87 -13.61 17.15
CA GLU A 62 -12.84 -14.06 16.15
C GLU A 62 -12.63 -13.38 14.80
N GLU A 63 -12.45 -12.06 14.80
CA GLU A 63 -12.14 -11.28 13.59
C GLU A 63 -10.86 -11.80 12.93
N ARG A 64 -9.79 -11.98 13.72
CA ARG A 64 -8.51 -12.51 13.24
C ARG A 64 -8.67 -13.92 12.68
N ASN A 65 -9.34 -14.80 13.40
CA ASN A 65 -9.58 -16.17 12.95
C ASN A 65 -10.37 -16.21 11.64
N TYR A 66 -11.33 -15.30 11.45
CA TYR A 66 -12.10 -15.21 10.22
C TYR A 66 -11.26 -14.70 9.05
N VAL A 67 -10.51 -13.60 9.22
CA VAL A 67 -9.73 -13.02 8.11
C VAL A 67 -8.48 -13.82 7.72
N CYS A 68 -8.03 -14.72 8.60
CA CYS A 68 -6.90 -15.63 8.35
C CYS A 68 -7.30 -16.99 7.75
N GLN A 69 -8.57 -17.20 7.38
CA GLN A 69 -9.01 -18.49 6.82
C GLN A 69 -8.38 -18.79 5.45
N THR A 70 -8.18 -20.07 5.18
CA THR A 70 -7.68 -20.59 3.90
C THR A 70 -8.70 -21.62 3.36
N PRO A 71 -9.11 -21.55 2.07
CA PRO A 71 -8.69 -20.58 1.06
C PRO A 71 -9.23 -19.16 1.31
N TRP A 72 -8.50 -18.15 0.83
CA TRP A 72 -8.99 -16.77 0.83
C TRP A 72 -10.24 -16.65 -0.04
N THR A 73 -11.21 -15.83 0.37
CA THR A 73 -12.44 -15.54 -0.37
C THR A 73 -12.66 -14.04 -0.47
N GLU A 74 -13.46 -13.61 -1.46
CA GLU A 74 -13.81 -12.19 -1.63
C GLU A 74 -14.48 -11.61 -0.36
N GLU A 75 -15.30 -12.40 0.34
CA GLU A 75 -15.94 -12.00 1.59
C GLU A 75 -14.94 -11.81 2.74
N ILE A 76 -13.89 -12.65 2.81
CA ILE A 76 -12.75 -12.44 3.72
C ILE A 76 -12.06 -11.10 3.40
N GLY A 77 -11.81 -10.81 2.12
CA GLY A 77 -11.24 -9.55 1.66
C GLY A 77 -12.08 -8.31 2.02
N LYS A 78 -13.40 -8.38 1.79
CA LYS A 78 -14.35 -7.32 2.18
C LYS A 78 -14.36 -7.10 3.68
N THR A 79 -14.36 -8.19 4.46
CA THR A 79 -14.32 -8.11 5.92
C THR A 79 -13.04 -7.48 6.42
N MET A 80 -11.88 -7.90 5.89
CA MET A 80 -10.59 -7.30 6.23
C MET A 80 -10.57 -5.80 5.90
N THR A 81 -11.07 -5.43 4.71
CA THR A 81 -11.20 -4.02 4.28
C THR A 81 -12.06 -3.20 5.24
N ARG A 82 -13.22 -3.73 5.61
CA ARG A 82 -14.15 -3.10 6.56
C ARG A 82 -13.50 -2.90 7.93
N LEU A 83 -12.92 -3.96 8.50
CA LEU A 83 -12.27 -3.92 9.80
C LEU A 83 -11.09 -2.93 9.83
N THR A 84 -10.31 -2.88 8.74
CA THR A 84 -9.20 -1.93 8.61
C THR A 84 -9.72 -0.48 8.63
N ARG A 85 -10.78 -0.18 7.87
CA ARG A 85 -11.41 1.16 7.83
C ARG A 85 -12.00 1.57 9.18
N GLU A 86 -12.56 0.63 9.93
CA GLU A 86 -13.17 0.90 11.24
C GLU A 86 -12.13 1.13 12.35
N LYS A 87 -11.00 0.42 12.29
CA LYS A 87 -10.04 0.33 13.42
C LYS A 87 -8.75 1.12 13.20
N VAL A 88 -8.25 1.19 11.98
CA VAL A 88 -6.98 1.88 11.69
C VAL A 88 -7.23 3.36 11.48
N LYS A 89 -6.45 4.19 12.19
CA LYS A 89 -6.44 5.64 12.03
C LYS A 89 -5.10 6.07 11.47
N VAL A 90 -5.13 6.87 10.41
CA VAL A 90 -3.93 7.49 9.85
C VAL A 90 -3.60 8.73 10.68
N GLU A 91 -2.35 8.83 11.15
CA GLU A 91 -1.87 9.94 11.97
C GLU A 91 -0.93 10.85 11.16
N ALA A 92 -0.90 12.14 11.50
CA ALA A 92 0.06 13.07 10.90
C ALA A 92 1.50 12.67 11.26
N GLY A 93 2.40 12.75 10.28
CA GLY A 93 3.82 12.41 10.43
C GLY A 93 4.11 10.91 10.45
N LYS A 94 3.08 10.05 10.34
CA LYS A 94 3.21 8.59 10.33
C LYS A 94 2.53 8.02 9.08
N PRO A 95 3.19 8.07 7.91
CA PRO A 95 2.57 7.62 6.67
C PRO A 95 2.27 6.12 6.73
N VAL A 96 1.04 5.74 6.37
CA VAL A 96 0.60 4.33 6.41
C VAL A 96 0.69 3.72 5.01
N PHE A 97 1.37 2.59 4.88
CA PHE A 97 1.50 1.85 3.62
C PHE A 97 0.52 0.68 3.59
N GLY A 98 -0.27 0.57 2.53
CA GLY A 98 -1.21 -0.55 2.43
C GLY A 98 -1.92 -0.68 1.08
N THR A 99 -3.03 -1.41 1.10
CA THR A 99 -3.87 -1.69 -0.08
C THR A 99 -5.29 -1.16 0.07
N VAL A 100 -5.70 -0.75 1.28
CA VAL A 100 -7.05 -0.26 1.57
C VAL A 100 -7.04 1.26 1.67
N LEU A 101 -8.01 1.91 1.02
CA LEU A 101 -8.21 3.34 1.22
C LEU A 101 -8.83 3.62 2.60
N LEU A 102 -8.12 4.41 3.42
CA LEU A 102 -8.53 4.88 4.75
C LEU A 102 -8.81 6.38 4.75
N ASP A 103 -9.52 6.86 5.77
CA ASP A 103 -9.70 8.30 5.98
C ASP A 103 -8.33 8.98 6.22
N CYS A 104 -8.00 9.92 5.35
CA CYS A 104 -6.71 10.61 5.32
C CYS A 104 -6.83 11.95 4.58
N ASP A 105 -5.81 12.78 4.70
CA ASP A 105 -5.80 14.12 4.07
C ASP A 105 -5.12 14.10 2.70
N PHE A 106 -4.25 13.11 2.46
CA PHE A 106 -3.43 13.03 1.27
C PHE A 106 -3.07 11.59 0.91
N ILE A 107 -3.14 11.26 -0.38
CA ILE A 107 -2.82 9.94 -0.91
C ILE A 107 -1.56 10.01 -1.79
N VAL A 108 -0.65 9.08 -1.57
CA VAL A 108 0.38 8.70 -2.55
C VAL A 108 -0.01 7.37 -3.16
N TYR A 109 -0.41 7.37 -4.43
CA TYR A 109 -0.72 6.15 -5.17
C TYR A 109 0.54 5.64 -5.88
N LEU A 110 1.05 4.49 -5.47
CA LEU A 110 2.19 3.81 -6.10
C LEU A 110 1.74 3.21 -7.43
N ASN A 111 2.05 3.90 -8.51
CA ASN A 111 1.72 3.51 -9.87
C ASN A 111 2.85 2.66 -10.46
N ILE A 112 2.57 1.42 -10.84
CA ILE A 112 3.51 0.48 -11.43
C ILE A 112 3.12 0.18 -12.88
N SER A 113 4.10 0.11 -13.78
CA SER A 113 3.85 -0.28 -15.17
C SER A 113 3.41 -1.76 -15.25
N GLU A 114 2.58 -2.09 -16.23
CA GLU A 114 2.13 -3.47 -16.48
C GLU A 114 3.31 -4.43 -16.71
N TYR A 115 4.32 -3.97 -17.45
CA TYR A 115 5.54 -4.73 -17.69
C TYR A 115 6.25 -5.08 -16.38
N LEU A 116 6.53 -4.08 -15.53
CA LEU A 116 7.24 -4.30 -14.27
C LEU A 116 6.39 -5.11 -13.27
N LEU A 117 5.08 -4.89 -13.26
CA LEU A 117 4.16 -5.67 -12.44
C LEU A 117 4.21 -7.16 -12.81
N ASN A 118 4.16 -7.47 -14.11
CA ASN A 118 4.25 -8.84 -14.61
C ASN A 118 5.58 -9.50 -14.22
N GLU A 119 6.71 -8.82 -14.39
CA GLU A 119 8.02 -9.34 -14.00
C GLU A 119 8.09 -9.65 -12.50
N ARG A 120 7.64 -8.72 -11.64
CA ARG A 120 7.65 -8.93 -10.19
C ARG A 120 6.65 -9.99 -9.72
N CYS A 121 5.51 -10.15 -10.40
CA CYS A 121 4.56 -11.23 -10.13
C CYS A 121 5.19 -12.60 -10.39
N LYS A 122 5.94 -12.76 -11.49
CA LYS A 122 6.68 -14.00 -11.79
C LYS A 122 7.71 -14.31 -10.71
N GLU A 123 8.51 -13.33 -10.31
CA GLU A 123 9.53 -13.51 -9.26
C GLU A 123 8.91 -13.93 -7.92
N ARG A 124 7.76 -13.37 -7.56
CA ARG A 124 7.08 -13.62 -6.29
C ARG A 124 6.10 -14.79 -6.31
N LYS A 125 5.93 -15.45 -7.46
CA LYS A 125 4.94 -16.53 -7.67
C LYS A 125 3.53 -16.09 -7.30
N VAL A 126 3.18 -14.85 -7.63
CA VAL A 126 1.84 -14.27 -7.44
C VAL A 126 1.17 -14.17 -8.81
N THR A 127 -0.14 -14.41 -8.88
CA THR A 127 -0.91 -14.27 -10.12
C THR A 127 -0.88 -12.82 -10.60
N TYR A 128 -0.44 -12.59 -11.85
CA TYR A 128 -0.49 -11.26 -12.48
C TYR A 128 -1.93 -10.73 -12.57
N GLU A 129 -2.89 -11.60 -12.90
CA GLU A 129 -4.30 -11.25 -12.99
C GLU A 129 -4.87 -10.71 -11.66
N ASP A 130 -4.56 -11.37 -10.55
CA ASP A 130 -5.00 -10.92 -9.22
C ASP A 130 -4.36 -9.57 -8.86
N ALA A 131 -3.08 -9.38 -9.19
CA ALA A 131 -2.38 -8.12 -8.97
C ALA A 131 -2.97 -6.96 -9.80
N THR A 132 -3.37 -7.23 -11.05
CA THR A 132 -4.01 -6.25 -11.93
C THR A 132 -5.40 -5.88 -11.43
N LYS A 133 -6.23 -6.86 -11.07
CA LYS A 133 -7.58 -6.61 -10.50
C LYS A 133 -7.50 -5.76 -9.23
N MET A 134 -6.56 -6.08 -8.34
CA MET A 134 -6.31 -5.27 -7.13
C MET A 134 -5.86 -3.85 -7.49
N ASN A 135 -5.00 -3.69 -8.51
CA ASN A 135 -4.54 -2.38 -8.94
C ASN A 135 -5.68 -1.51 -9.48
N GLU A 136 -6.55 -2.10 -10.31
CA GLU A 136 -7.74 -1.43 -10.86
C GLU A 136 -8.70 -1.00 -9.76
N GLN A 137 -8.93 -1.86 -8.76
CA GLN A 137 -9.76 -1.52 -7.61
C GLN A 137 -9.18 -0.32 -6.85
N ILE A 138 -7.90 -0.35 -6.47
CA ILE A 138 -7.25 0.75 -5.75
C ILE A 138 -7.32 2.03 -6.57
N ARG A 139 -7.00 1.96 -7.87
CA ARG A 139 -7.06 3.10 -8.78
C ARG A 139 -8.46 3.71 -8.85
N LYS A 140 -9.50 2.87 -8.90
CA LYS A 140 -10.90 3.32 -8.89
C LYS A 140 -11.24 4.01 -7.57
N GLU A 141 -10.92 3.39 -6.44
CA GLU A 141 -11.18 3.96 -5.11
C GLU A 141 -10.50 5.33 -4.94
N VAL A 142 -9.21 5.41 -5.28
CA VAL A 142 -8.42 6.65 -5.23
C VAL A 142 -9.07 7.75 -6.08
N LYS A 143 -9.46 7.44 -7.34
CA LYS A 143 -10.12 8.41 -8.24
C LYS A 143 -11.46 8.91 -7.70
N THR A 144 -12.24 8.03 -7.07
CA THR A 144 -13.57 8.37 -6.55
C THR A 144 -13.54 8.97 -5.14
N SER A 145 -12.39 8.99 -4.47
CA SER A 145 -12.26 9.40 -3.06
C SER A 145 -12.50 10.89 -2.82
N GLY A 146 -12.23 11.74 -3.80
CA GLY A 146 -12.17 13.19 -3.62
C GLY A 146 -10.96 13.68 -2.80
N ILE A 147 -10.08 12.78 -2.35
CA ILE A 147 -8.90 13.11 -1.56
C ILE A 147 -7.76 13.52 -2.50
N ARG A 148 -7.01 14.55 -2.10
CA ARG A 148 -5.85 15.02 -2.87
C ARG A 148 -4.83 13.88 -3.02
N THR A 149 -4.45 13.60 -4.26
CA THR A 149 -3.61 12.45 -4.61
C THR A 149 -2.42 12.87 -5.47
N ILE A 150 -1.28 12.22 -5.27
CA ILE A 150 -0.18 12.16 -6.25
C ILE A 150 -0.01 10.72 -6.73
N GLU A 151 0.07 10.55 -8.05
CA GLU A 151 0.56 9.30 -8.63
C GLU A 151 2.09 9.29 -8.56
N PHE A 152 2.64 8.27 -7.91
CA PHE A 152 4.07 8.09 -7.71
C PHE A 152 4.52 6.86 -8.49
N VAL A 153 5.25 7.07 -9.58
CA VAL A 153 5.73 5.99 -10.45
C VAL A 153 6.81 5.18 -9.71
N VAL A 154 6.62 3.87 -9.64
CA VAL A 154 7.59 2.93 -9.09
C VAL A 154 8.25 2.13 -10.22
N GLY A 155 9.59 2.21 -10.27
CA GLY A 155 10.44 1.50 -11.23
C GLY A 155 10.47 2.16 -12.60
#